data_AF-A0A9E3TTZ6-F1
#
_entry.id   AF-A0A9E3TTZ6-F1
#
_cell.length_a   1.000
_cell.length_b   1.000
_cell.length_c   1.000
_cell.angle_alpha   90.00
_cell.angle_beta   90.00
_cell.angle_gamma   90.00
#
_symmetry.space_group_name_H-M   'P 1'
#
loop_
_entity.id
_entity.type
_entity.pdbx_description
1 polymer ?
#
loop_
_entity_poly.entity_id
_entity_poly.type
_entity_poly.pdbx_seq_one_letter_code
_entity_poly.pdbx_strand_id
1 'polypeptide(L)'
;MLRMMLREGSVAGASPELRHLLDCMCSCEYGVVFFGLGITETSMWDGRPHQPTGHINVAALLQLVAELNDVTRFTARRMRMQGDVSGADNVLCWQTGYPFGVDMSRGYPRYNPGEFTANELLAEQNVDACLLVGAETVPYFSSPARRHLESIPTIVLDYPGTVSDFTPAVQFTTAAYGIHAVGTAYRMDNVPFSLQAPLANNAPTDEFVLNELLNRCPSPAFASR
;
A
#
# COMPACT_ATOMS: atom_id res chain seq x y z
N MET A 1 -7.31 -13.45 -22.60
CA MET A 1 -8.41 -13.99 -23.43
C MET A 1 -9.46 -12.92 -23.75
N LEU A 2 -10.10 -12.26 -22.78
CA LEU A 2 -11.12 -11.21 -23.04
C LEU A 2 -10.64 -10.11 -24.00
N ARG A 3 -9.42 -9.60 -23.83
CA ARG A 3 -8.82 -8.61 -24.76
C ARG A 3 -8.68 -9.11 -26.19
N MET A 4 -8.24 -10.36 -26.36
CA MET A 4 -8.14 -10.97 -27.70
C MET A 4 -9.52 -11.11 -28.32
N MET A 5 -10.52 -11.51 -27.53
CA MET A 5 -11.91 -11.61 -27.99
C MET A 5 -12.49 -10.24 -28.38
N LEU A 6 -12.17 -9.20 -27.62
CA LEU A 6 -12.60 -7.83 -27.94
C LEU A 6 -12.02 -7.35 -29.28
N ARG A 7 -10.77 -7.71 -29.60
CA ARG A 7 -10.06 -7.28 -30.81
C ARG A 7 -10.38 -8.13 -32.04
N GLU A 8 -10.47 -9.45 -31.86
CA GLU A 8 -10.49 -10.45 -32.94
C GLU A 8 -11.85 -11.18 -33.03
N GLY A 9 -12.77 -10.93 -32.09
CA GLY A 9 -14.05 -11.62 -31.98
C GLY A 9 -13.91 -12.99 -31.33
N SER A 10 -14.04 -14.06 -32.11
CA SER A 10 -14.03 -15.43 -31.57
C SER A 10 -12.62 -15.96 -31.38
N VAL A 11 -12.23 -16.20 -30.12
CA VAL A 11 -10.95 -16.84 -29.76
C VAL A 11 -11.16 -18.33 -29.43
N ALA A 12 -10.29 -19.20 -29.96
CA ALA A 12 -10.30 -20.63 -29.66
C ALA A 12 -10.08 -20.88 -28.15
N GLY A 13 -10.89 -21.76 -27.56
CA GLY A 13 -10.83 -22.06 -26.12
C GLY A 13 -11.55 -21.06 -25.22
N ALA A 14 -12.17 -20.00 -25.77
CA ALA A 14 -13.04 -19.12 -24.99
C ALA A 14 -14.32 -19.83 -24.57
N SER A 15 -14.52 -19.95 -23.26
CA SER A 15 -15.73 -20.56 -22.69
C SER A 15 -16.99 -19.72 -23.00
N PRO A 16 -18.18 -20.32 -23.02
CA PRO A 16 -19.44 -19.58 -23.18
C PRO A 16 -19.62 -18.47 -22.16
N GLU A 17 -19.17 -18.68 -20.92
CA GLU A 17 -19.27 -17.71 -19.83
C GLU A 17 -18.39 -16.48 -20.09
N LEU A 18 -17.20 -16.67 -20.66
CA LEU A 18 -16.32 -15.54 -21.01
C LEU A 18 -16.85 -14.73 -22.20
N ARG A 19 -17.53 -15.38 -23.14
CA ARG A 19 -18.24 -14.68 -24.23
C ARG A 19 -19.40 -13.86 -23.68
N HIS A 20 -20.22 -14.48 -22.83
CA HIS A 20 -21.33 -13.80 -22.18
C HIS A 20 -20.85 -12.61 -21.35
N LEU A 21 -19.76 -12.75 -20.59
CA LEU A 21 -19.16 -11.66 -19.83
C LEU A 21 -18.73 -10.50 -20.75
N LEU A 22 -18.07 -10.80 -21.87
CA LEU A 22 -17.66 -9.77 -22.84
C LEU A 22 -18.89 -9.06 -23.43
N ASP A 23 -19.93 -9.80 -23.81
CA ASP A 23 -21.17 -9.22 -24.34
C ASP A 23 -21.82 -8.28 -23.31
N CYS A 24 -21.87 -8.68 -22.03
CA CYS A 24 -22.32 -7.83 -20.94
C CYS A 24 -21.45 -6.57 -20.77
N MET A 25 -20.13 -6.70 -20.87
CA MET A 25 -19.21 -5.56 -20.78
C MET A 25 -19.39 -4.58 -21.94
N CYS A 26 -19.59 -5.07 -23.16
CA CYS A 26 -19.74 -4.23 -24.36
C CYS A 26 -21.12 -3.58 -24.46
N SER A 27 -22.17 -4.19 -23.91
CA SER A 27 -23.55 -3.71 -24.00
C SER A 27 -23.98 -2.75 -22.88
N CYS A 28 -23.14 -2.54 -21.87
CA CYS A 28 -23.45 -1.61 -20.79
C CYS A 28 -23.29 -0.14 -21.22
N GLU A 29 -23.99 0.78 -20.55
CA GLU A 29 -23.82 2.23 -20.74
C GLU A 29 -22.59 2.79 -19.99
N TYR A 30 -22.33 2.24 -18.79
CA TYR A 30 -21.19 2.61 -17.95
C TYR A 30 -20.76 1.44 -17.08
N GLY A 31 -19.55 0.96 -17.27
CA GLY A 31 -18.99 -0.17 -16.53
C GLY A 31 -17.92 0.22 -15.52
N VAL A 32 -17.88 -0.50 -14.41
CA VAL A 32 -16.83 -0.36 -13.39
C VAL A 32 -16.32 -1.74 -12.98
N VAL A 33 -15.01 -1.96 -13.10
CA VAL A 33 -14.36 -3.13 -12.51
C VAL A 33 -13.78 -2.76 -11.14
N PHE A 34 -14.36 -3.30 -10.08
CA PHE A 34 -13.72 -3.31 -8.77
C PHE A 34 -12.76 -4.49 -8.67
N PHE A 35 -11.49 -4.22 -8.34
CA PHE A 35 -10.49 -5.26 -8.17
C PHE A 35 -9.73 -5.10 -6.87
N GLY A 36 -9.35 -6.20 -6.25
CA GLY A 36 -8.68 -6.21 -4.95
C GLY A 36 -7.47 -7.12 -4.92
N LEU A 37 -7.18 -7.59 -3.72
CA LEU A 37 -5.98 -8.36 -3.39
C LEU A 37 -5.79 -9.64 -4.22
N GLY A 38 -6.89 -10.28 -4.65
CA GLY A 38 -6.85 -11.55 -5.38
C GLY A 38 -6.12 -11.48 -6.72
N ILE A 39 -6.29 -10.40 -7.49
CA ILE A 39 -5.55 -10.25 -8.76
C ILE A 39 -4.14 -9.70 -8.55
N THR A 40 -3.90 -9.02 -7.42
CA THR A 40 -2.56 -8.55 -7.04
C THR A 40 -1.70 -9.66 -6.42
N GLU A 41 -2.26 -10.85 -6.21
CA GLU A 41 -1.57 -12.05 -5.72
C GLU A 41 -0.74 -11.79 -4.45
N THR A 42 -1.33 -11.01 -3.52
CA THR A 42 -0.72 -10.79 -2.21
C THR A 42 -0.91 -12.01 -1.31
N SER A 43 0.08 -12.27 -0.46
CA SER A 43 0.04 -13.31 0.57
C SER A 43 -0.82 -12.94 1.78
N MET A 44 -1.34 -11.70 1.84
CA MET A 44 -1.99 -11.14 3.04
C MET A 44 -3.28 -11.84 3.48
N TRP A 45 -3.95 -12.62 2.61
CA TRP A 45 -5.29 -13.15 2.93
C TRP A 45 -5.41 -14.69 2.87
N ASP A 46 -4.51 -15.36 2.16
CA ASP A 46 -4.62 -16.81 1.90
C ASP A 46 -3.36 -17.60 2.26
N GLY A 47 -2.33 -16.93 2.79
CA GLY A 47 -1.06 -17.56 3.17
C GLY A 47 -0.28 -18.14 1.99
N ARG A 48 -0.71 -17.87 0.75
CA ARG A 48 0.02 -18.35 -0.44
C ARG A 48 1.34 -17.59 -0.57
N PRO A 49 2.39 -18.22 -1.12
CA PRO A 49 3.62 -17.52 -1.44
C PRO A 49 3.32 -16.32 -2.33
N HIS A 50 3.89 -15.17 -1.98
CA HIS A 50 3.78 -13.97 -2.80
C HIS A 50 4.28 -14.26 -4.22
N GLN A 51 3.46 -13.97 -5.23
CA GLN A 51 3.84 -14.06 -6.62
C GLN A 51 4.21 -12.68 -7.14
N PRO A 52 5.37 -12.49 -7.79
CA PRO A 52 5.78 -11.20 -8.31
C PRO A 52 4.99 -10.77 -9.56
N THR A 53 3.92 -11.48 -9.92
CA THR A 53 3.12 -11.28 -11.13
C THR A 53 1.89 -10.41 -10.92
N GLY A 54 1.57 -10.01 -9.69
CA GLY A 54 0.38 -9.20 -9.39
C GLY A 54 0.29 -7.90 -10.20
N HIS A 55 1.42 -7.23 -10.44
CA HIS A 55 1.46 -6.01 -11.27
C HIS A 55 1.14 -6.28 -12.76
N ILE A 56 1.49 -7.47 -13.26
CA ILE A 56 1.17 -7.90 -14.64
C ILE A 56 -0.33 -8.14 -14.79
N ASN A 57 -0.96 -8.80 -13.81
CA ASN A 57 -2.40 -9.04 -13.79
C ASN A 57 -3.18 -7.72 -13.76
N VAL A 58 -2.75 -6.77 -12.91
CA VAL A 58 -3.35 -5.43 -12.87
C VAL A 58 -3.14 -4.70 -14.20
N ALA A 59 -1.94 -4.74 -14.79
CA ALA A 59 -1.69 -4.12 -16.09
C ALA A 59 -2.59 -4.71 -17.19
N ALA A 60 -2.79 -6.03 -17.22
CA ALA A 60 -3.67 -6.68 -18.17
C ALA A 60 -5.14 -6.26 -18.00
N LEU A 61 -5.62 -6.12 -16.76
CA LEU A 61 -6.96 -5.60 -16.48
C LEU A 61 -7.11 -4.15 -16.92
N LEU A 62 -6.13 -3.29 -16.60
CA LEU A 62 -6.17 -1.88 -16.98
C LEU A 62 -6.14 -1.71 -18.51
N GLN A 63 -5.39 -2.55 -19.22
CA GLN A 63 -5.39 -2.58 -20.68
C GLN A 63 -6.73 -3.04 -21.25
N LEU A 64 -7.40 -4.03 -20.63
CA LEU A 64 -8.77 -4.41 -21.03
C LEU A 64 -9.74 -3.25 -20.85
N VAL A 65 -9.69 -2.56 -19.71
CA VAL A 65 -10.56 -1.41 -19.44
C VAL A 65 -10.27 -0.26 -20.41
N ALA A 66 -9.01 -0.02 -20.75
CA ALA A 66 -8.64 0.96 -21.77
C ALA A 66 -9.24 0.60 -23.14
N GLU A 67 -9.16 -0.66 -23.57
CA GLU A 67 -9.73 -1.11 -24.85
C GLU A 67 -11.26 -1.09 -24.86
N LEU A 68 -11.91 -1.38 -23.73
CA LEU A 68 -13.36 -1.28 -23.61
C LEU A 68 -13.87 0.15 -23.84
N ASN A 69 -13.06 1.18 -23.55
CA ASN A 69 -13.43 2.58 -23.77
C ASN A 69 -13.56 2.98 -25.25
N ASP A 70 -13.11 2.14 -26.18
CA ASP A 70 -13.40 2.31 -27.62
C ASP A 70 -14.84 1.90 -27.98
N VAL A 71 -15.51 1.13 -27.10
CA VAL A 71 -16.87 0.61 -27.29
C VAL A 71 -17.87 1.30 -26.35
N THR A 72 -17.59 1.31 -25.05
CA THR A 72 -18.45 1.91 -24.02
C THR A 72 -17.63 2.43 -22.84
N ARG A 73 -18.18 3.35 -22.04
CA ARG A 73 -17.45 3.94 -20.91
C ARG A 73 -17.16 2.89 -19.85
N PHE A 74 -15.88 2.71 -19.54
CA PHE A 74 -15.43 1.74 -18.56
C PHE A 74 -14.35 2.31 -17.65
N THR A 75 -14.38 1.96 -16.37
CA THR A 75 -13.35 2.35 -15.40
C THR A 75 -12.93 1.17 -14.54
N ALA A 76 -11.73 1.25 -13.97
CA ALA A 76 -11.22 0.27 -13.01
C ALA A 76 -10.98 0.96 -11.67
N ARG A 77 -11.44 0.36 -10.56
CA ARG A 77 -11.18 0.86 -9.21
C ARG A 77 -10.51 -0.23 -8.38
N ARG A 78 -9.31 0.09 -7.87
CA ARG A 78 -8.63 -0.73 -6.88
C ARG A 78 -9.33 -0.56 -5.52
N MET A 79 -9.77 -1.67 -4.95
CA MET A 79 -10.19 -1.77 -3.56
C MET A 79 -8.92 -1.81 -2.70
N ARG A 80 -8.73 -0.78 -1.88
CA ARG A 80 -7.56 -0.60 -1.02
C ARG A 80 -7.78 -1.26 0.33
N MET A 81 -6.70 -1.51 1.06
CA MET A 81 -6.73 -2.05 2.43
C MET A 81 -7.28 -1.01 3.42
N GLN A 82 -7.57 -1.47 4.64
CA GLN A 82 -7.98 -0.63 5.75
C GLN A 82 -6.94 0.45 6.11
N GLY A 83 -7.39 1.48 6.82
CA GLY A 83 -6.57 2.65 7.15
C GLY A 83 -6.39 3.60 5.96
N ASP A 84 -5.49 4.57 6.11
CA ASP A 84 -5.25 5.63 5.12
C ASP A 84 -4.09 5.30 4.15
N VAL A 85 -4.14 4.12 3.54
CA VAL A 85 -3.11 3.70 2.55
C VAL A 85 -3.12 4.63 1.33
N SER A 86 -4.27 5.18 0.96
CA SER A 86 -4.34 6.15 -0.13
C SER A 86 -3.67 7.46 0.26
N GLY A 87 -3.87 7.96 1.48
CA GLY A 87 -3.24 9.19 1.95
C GLY A 87 -1.73 9.06 2.05
N ALA A 88 -1.23 7.94 2.59
CA ALA A 88 0.21 7.67 2.62
C ALA A 88 0.85 7.72 1.22
N ASP A 89 0.25 7.03 0.24
CA ASP A 89 0.73 7.04 -1.15
C ASP A 89 0.69 8.46 -1.76
N ASN A 90 -0.40 9.21 -1.54
CA ASN A 90 -0.54 10.56 -2.08
C ASN A 90 0.49 11.50 -1.46
N VAL A 91 0.64 11.49 -0.12
CA VAL A 91 1.57 12.35 0.62
C VAL A 91 3.00 12.10 0.16
N LEU A 92 3.42 10.84 0.14
CA LEU A 92 4.76 10.48 -0.26
C LEU A 92 5.01 10.84 -1.73
N CYS A 93 4.01 10.64 -2.60
CA CYS A 93 4.11 10.97 -4.02
C CYS A 93 4.28 12.47 -4.26
N TRP A 94 3.49 13.34 -3.61
CA TRP A 94 3.67 14.79 -3.83
C TRP A 94 4.94 15.34 -3.17
N GLN A 95 5.48 14.68 -2.13
CA GLN A 95 6.73 15.08 -1.48
C GLN A 95 7.97 14.60 -2.24
N THR A 96 7.94 13.41 -2.82
CA THR A 96 9.13 12.71 -3.34
C THR A 96 9.08 12.39 -4.83
N GLY A 97 7.89 12.48 -5.45
CA GLY A 97 7.62 12.01 -6.81
C GLY A 97 7.21 10.54 -6.89
N TYR A 98 7.20 9.79 -5.78
CA TYR A 98 6.99 8.34 -5.76
C TYR A 98 6.03 7.88 -4.64
N PRO A 99 5.19 6.85 -4.87
CA PRO A 99 4.09 6.53 -3.95
C PRO A 99 4.46 5.59 -2.78
N PHE A 100 5.56 4.84 -2.84
CA PHE A 100 6.04 3.94 -1.77
C PHE A 100 7.49 3.53 -2.07
N GLY A 101 8.15 2.76 -1.20
CA GLY A 101 9.48 2.18 -1.50
C GLY A 101 10.51 3.22 -1.95
N VAL A 102 10.60 4.32 -1.20
CA VAL A 102 11.46 5.47 -1.49
C VAL A 102 12.68 5.44 -0.58
N ASP A 103 13.87 5.46 -1.18
CA ASP A 103 15.13 5.59 -0.47
C ASP A 103 15.65 7.04 -0.52
N MET A 104 16.04 7.57 0.64
CA MET A 104 16.57 8.93 0.82
C MET A 104 18.06 8.95 1.20
N SER A 105 18.73 7.79 1.24
CA SER A 105 20.11 7.64 1.72
C SER A 105 21.15 8.51 0.98
N ARG A 106 20.87 8.91 -0.27
CA ARG A 106 21.75 9.76 -1.07
C ARG A 106 21.43 11.26 -0.98
N GLY A 107 20.49 11.67 -0.13
CA GLY A 107 20.04 13.06 -0.03
C GLY A 107 19.05 13.49 -1.10
N TYR A 108 18.59 12.56 -1.94
CA TYR A 108 17.53 12.75 -2.92
C TYR A 108 16.71 11.46 -3.04
N PRO A 109 15.41 11.53 -3.43
CA PRO A 109 14.55 10.36 -3.50
C PRO A 109 14.96 9.42 -4.64
N ARG A 110 15.06 8.13 -4.32
CA ARG A 110 15.23 7.03 -5.27
C ARG A 110 14.08 6.04 -5.10
N TYR A 111 13.58 5.50 -6.21
CA TYR A 111 12.43 4.61 -6.21
C TYR A 111 12.73 3.35 -7.00
N ASN A 112 12.64 2.21 -6.33
CA ASN A 112 12.77 0.90 -6.94
C ASN A 112 12.05 -0.16 -6.07
N PRO A 113 10.74 -0.38 -6.28
CA PRO A 113 10.00 -1.44 -5.60
C PRO A 113 10.68 -2.80 -5.75
N GLY A 114 10.85 -3.49 -4.64
CA GLY A 114 11.61 -4.75 -4.56
C GLY A 114 13.07 -4.56 -4.14
N GLU A 115 13.66 -3.37 -4.33
CA GLU A 115 14.95 -3.03 -3.71
C GLU A 115 14.72 -2.23 -2.41
N PHE A 116 13.84 -1.22 -2.45
CA PHE A 116 13.57 -0.31 -1.33
C PHE A 116 12.23 -0.59 -0.61
N THR A 117 11.65 -1.77 -0.82
CA THR A 117 10.45 -2.19 -0.12
C THR A 117 10.81 -2.83 1.22
N ALA A 118 10.01 -2.59 2.26
CA ALA A 118 10.32 -3.02 3.63
C ALA A 118 10.60 -4.53 3.77
N ASN A 119 9.82 -5.39 3.10
CA ASN A 119 10.01 -6.84 3.17
C ASN A 119 11.39 -7.25 2.62
N GLU A 120 11.77 -6.76 1.45
CA GLU A 120 13.05 -7.09 0.81
C GLU A 120 14.23 -6.51 1.60
N LEU A 121 14.16 -5.25 2.03
CA LEU A 121 15.18 -4.62 2.87
C LEU A 121 15.45 -5.42 4.17
N LEU A 122 14.39 -5.92 4.83
CA LEU A 122 14.51 -6.73 6.04
C LEU A 122 15.00 -8.15 5.72
N ALA A 123 14.46 -8.81 4.68
CA ALA A 123 14.82 -10.17 4.32
C ALA A 123 16.30 -10.30 3.89
N GLU A 124 16.81 -9.27 3.22
CA GLU A 124 18.21 -9.16 2.78
C GLU A 124 19.15 -8.59 3.85
N GLN A 125 18.61 -8.17 5.01
CA GLN A 125 19.36 -7.58 6.12
C GLN A 125 20.08 -6.27 5.74
N ASN A 126 19.49 -5.48 4.85
CA ASN A 126 20.04 -4.21 4.36
C ASN A 126 19.77 -3.02 5.32
N VAL A 127 19.08 -3.26 6.44
CA VAL A 127 18.72 -2.25 7.45
C VAL A 127 19.18 -2.68 8.83
N ASP A 128 19.58 -1.72 9.66
CA ASP A 128 20.11 -1.91 11.01
C ASP A 128 19.19 -1.37 12.11
N ALA A 129 18.11 -0.66 11.75
CA ALA A 129 17.04 -0.24 12.64
C ALA A 129 15.72 -0.10 11.86
N CYS A 130 14.58 -0.20 12.54
CA CYS A 130 13.26 -0.01 11.92
C CYS A 130 12.34 0.87 12.77
N LEU A 131 11.67 1.84 12.13
CA LEU A 131 10.57 2.62 12.69
C LEU A 131 9.27 2.19 12.02
N LEU A 132 8.33 1.67 12.80
CA LEU A 132 7.02 1.22 12.33
C LEU A 132 5.96 2.19 12.85
N VAL A 133 5.16 2.74 11.93
CA VAL A 133 3.98 3.56 12.24
C VAL A 133 2.76 2.75 11.81
N GLY A 134 2.10 2.11 12.78
CA GLY A 134 1.14 1.04 12.51
C GLY A 134 1.85 -0.29 12.20
N ALA A 135 1.87 -1.23 13.15
CA ALA A 135 2.55 -2.52 12.98
C ALA A 135 1.66 -3.65 12.41
N GLU A 136 0.41 -3.37 12.02
CA GLU A 136 -0.58 -4.37 11.59
C GLU A 136 -0.16 -5.22 10.40
N THR A 137 0.77 -4.74 9.56
CA THR A 137 1.23 -5.47 8.37
C THR A 137 2.43 -6.37 8.60
N VAL A 138 3.07 -6.31 9.78
CA VAL A 138 4.22 -7.16 10.14
C VAL A 138 3.93 -8.66 9.98
N PRO A 139 2.75 -9.21 10.33
CA PRO A 139 2.43 -10.63 10.13
C PRO A 139 2.54 -11.08 8.67
N TYR A 140 2.45 -10.15 7.71
CA TYR A 140 2.50 -10.44 6.27
C TYR A 140 3.92 -10.41 5.68
N PHE A 141 4.92 -10.00 6.47
CA PHE A 141 6.31 -10.11 6.05
C PHE A 141 6.75 -11.57 5.96
N SER A 142 7.66 -11.83 5.03
CA SER A 142 8.31 -13.12 4.87
C SER A 142 9.01 -13.56 6.17
N SER A 143 9.15 -14.86 6.39
CA SER A 143 9.83 -15.37 7.58
C SER A 143 11.27 -14.85 7.74
N PRO A 144 12.09 -14.69 6.68
CA PRO A 144 13.39 -14.02 6.79
C PRO A 144 13.28 -12.56 7.26
N ALA A 145 12.36 -11.79 6.71
CA ALA A 145 12.16 -10.39 7.08
C ALA A 145 11.76 -10.24 8.56
N ARG A 146 10.83 -11.07 9.06
CA ARG A 146 10.42 -11.06 10.48
C ARG A 146 11.57 -11.42 11.43
N ARG A 147 12.38 -12.43 11.09
CA ARG A 147 13.56 -12.79 11.90
C ARG A 147 14.57 -11.65 11.99
N HIS A 148 14.79 -10.94 10.88
CA HIS A 148 15.70 -9.79 10.90
C HIS A 148 15.14 -8.63 11.71
N LEU A 149 13.84 -8.34 11.55
CA LEU A 149 13.12 -7.33 12.32
C LEU A 149 13.25 -7.55 13.84
N GLU A 150 13.16 -8.80 14.30
CA GLU A 150 13.36 -9.18 15.71
C GLU A 150 14.82 -9.04 16.19
N SER A 151 15.78 -9.01 15.27
CA SER A 151 17.22 -8.97 15.59
C SER A 151 17.80 -7.55 15.68
N ILE A 152 17.10 -6.54 15.17
CA ILE A 152 17.53 -5.14 15.11
C ILE A 152 16.74 -4.25 16.09
N PRO A 153 17.26 -3.09 16.50
CA PRO A 153 16.49 -2.09 17.23
C PRO A 153 15.26 -1.64 16.45
N THR A 154 14.10 -1.71 17.10
CA THR A 154 12.81 -1.34 16.51
C THR A 154 12.08 -0.33 17.38
N ILE A 155 11.52 0.70 16.74
CA ILE A 155 10.63 1.69 17.36
C ILE A 155 9.25 1.49 16.75
N VAL A 156 8.23 1.36 17.59
CA VAL A 156 6.83 1.17 17.16
C VAL A 156 5.96 2.30 17.68
N LEU A 157 5.20 2.93 16.78
CA LEU A 157 4.11 3.85 17.09
C LEU A 157 2.81 3.13 16.73
N ASP A 158 1.99 2.85 17.73
CA ASP A 158 0.72 2.14 17.55
C ASP A 158 -0.38 2.73 18.45
N TYR A 159 -1.62 2.53 18.03
CA TYR A 159 -2.79 2.96 18.80
C TYR A 159 -3.14 2.00 19.96
N PRO A 160 -3.98 2.41 20.92
CA PRO A 160 -4.30 1.58 22.08
C PRO A 160 -4.99 0.26 21.70
N GLY A 161 -4.59 -0.84 22.33
CA GLY A 161 -5.20 -2.16 22.15
C GLY A 161 -4.57 -3.02 21.04
N THR A 162 -3.60 -2.49 20.30
CA THR A 162 -2.81 -3.27 19.35
C THR A 162 -1.88 -4.22 20.08
N VAL A 163 -1.81 -5.47 19.61
CA VAL A 163 -0.89 -6.50 20.09
C VAL A 163 0.19 -6.68 19.03
N SER A 164 1.45 -6.52 19.42
CA SER A 164 2.60 -6.77 18.55
C SER A 164 3.03 -8.23 18.64
N ASP A 165 3.33 -8.84 17.50
CA ASP A 165 3.85 -10.22 17.41
C ASP A 165 5.33 -10.32 17.81
N PHE A 166 6.01 -9.20 18.01
CA PHE A 166 7.41 -9.12 18.42
C PHE A 166 7.60 -8.04 19.50
N THR A 167 8.71 -8.09 20.23
CA THR A 167 9.03 -7.11 21.28
C THR A 167 9.89 -5.97 20.71
N PRO A 168 9.37 -4.73 20.60
CA PRO A 168 10.17 -3.60 20.12
C PRO A 168 11.13 -3.07 21.18
N ALA A 169 12.19 -2.39 20.75
CA ALA A 169 13.11 -1.71 21.66
C ALA A 169 12.46 -0.48 22.33
N VAL A 170 11.60 0.23 21.59
CA VAL A 170 10.80 1.35 22.08
C VAL A 170 9.39 1.24 21.51
N GLN A 171 8.38 1.42 22.35
CA GLN A 171 6.98 1.47 21.93
C GLN A 171 6.31 2.74 22.45
N PHE A 172 5.68 3.49 21.54
CA PHE A 172 4.84 4.63 21.85
C PHE A 172 3.38 4.26 21.58
N THR A 173 2.52 4.43 22.58
CA THR A 173 1.07 4.40 22.36
C THR A 173 0.60 5.79 21.91
N THR A 174 0.12 5.91 20.68
CA THR A 174 -0.31 7.17 20.07
C THR A 174 -1.83 7.28 19.97
N ALA A 175 -2.34 8.48 19.76
CA ALA A 175 -3.75 8.75 19.59
C ALA A 175 -4.27 8.19 18.26
N ALA A 176 -5.27 7.29 18.32
CA ALA A 176 -5.94 6.80 17.12
C ALA A 176 -6.61 7.95 16.33
N TYR A 177 -6.19 8.17 15.08
CA TYR A 177 -6.80 9.16 14.19
C TYR A 177 -8.27 8.83 13.91
N GLY A 178 -9.12 9.85 13.80
CA GLY A 178 -10.56 9.66 13.61
C GLY A 178 -11.35 9.24 14.86
N ILE A 179 -10.66 9.01 15.98
CA ILE A 179 -11.26 8.72 17.28
C ILE A 179 -10.80 9.74 18.31
N HIS A 180 -9.48 9.88 18.45
CA HIS A 180 -8.83 10.73 19.45
C HIS A 180 -8.05 11.91 18.86
N ALA A 181 -7.69 11.81 17.57
CA ALA A 181 -6.99 12.86 16.85
C ALA A 181 -7.74 13.23 15.56
N VAL A 182 -7.79 14.53 15.29
CA VAL A 182 -8.24 15.05 13.99
C VAL A 182 -7.17 14.76 12.95
N GLY A 183 -7.55 14.83 11.67
CA GLY A 183 -6.62 14.59 10.58
C GLY A 183 -7.31 14.62 9.23
N THR A 184 -6.58 14.23 8.20
CA THR A 184 -7.14 13.99 6.85
C THR A 184 -6.90 12.54 6.50
N ALA A 185 -7.92 11.87 5.98
CA ALA A 185 -7.79 10.56 5.37
C ALA A 185 -8.29 10.60 3.93
N TYR A 186 -7.82 9.66 3.12
CA TYR A 186 -8.21 9.54 1.72
C TYR A 186 -8.99 8.24 1.53
N ARG A 187 -10.18 8.36 0.95
CA ARG A 187 -10.96 7.20 0.55
C ARG A 187 -10.19 6.41 -0.52
N MET A 188 -10.57 5.14 -0.76
CA MET A 188 -10.02 4.33 -1.86
C MET A 188 -10.08 5.02 -3.23
N ASP A 189 -10.96 6.01 -3.33
CA ASP A 189 -11.11 7.17 -4.19
C ASP A 189 -10.00 8.13 -4.60
N ASN A 190 -9.06 8.33 -3.68
CA ASN A 190 -8.28 9.56 -3.52
C ASN A 190 -9.11 10.82 -3.19
N VAL A 191 -10.38 10.68 -2.78
CA VAL A 191 -11.14 11.83 -2.23
C VAL A 191 -10.71 12.04 -0.78
N PRO A 192 -10.15 13.22 -0.42
CA PRO A 192 -9.79 13.52 0.95
C PRO A 192 -11.04 13.84 1.77
N PHE A 193 -11.03 13.48 3.05
CA PHE A 193 -12.04 13.86 4.02
C PHE A 193 -11.42 14.13 5.38
N SER A 194 -12.00 15.08 6.11
CA SER A 194 -11.53 15.46 7.45
C SER A 194 -12.05 14.50 8.51
N LEU A 195 -11.12 13.98 9.30
CA LEU A 195 -11.38 13.15 10.47
C LEU A 195 -11.72 14.01 11.68
N GLN A 196 -12.65 13.52 12.50
CA GLN A 196 -13.02 14.15 13.76
C GLN A 196 -12.38 13.41 14.94
N ALA A 197 -12.29 14.06 16.10
CA ALA A 197 -11.83 13.47 17.35
C ALA A 197 -12.97 13.46 18.38
N PRO A 198 -13.97 12.56 18.24
CA PRO A 198 -15.13 12.55 19.13
C PRO A 198 -14.81 12.13 20.57
N LEU A 199 -13.69 11.43 20.81
CA LEU A 199 -13.27 10.99 22.14
C LEU A 199 -11.97 11.69 22.53
N ALA A 200 -11.89 12.21 23.75
CA ALA A 200 -10.65 12.77 24.27
C ALA A 200 -9.71 11.64 24.73
N ASN A 201 -8.42 11.76 24.41
CA ASN A 201 -7.36 11.07 25.12
C ASN A 201 -6.15 12.00 25.31
N ASN A 202 -5.26 11.65 26.24
CA ASN A 202 -4.01 12.39 26.50
C ASN A 202 -2.81 11.78 25.76
N ALA A 203 -3.04 10.86 24.81
CA ALA A 203 -1.96 10.24 24.07
C ALA A 203 -1.44 11.24 23.01
N PRO A 204 -0.13 11.27 22.74
CA PRO A 204 0.40 12.09 21.66
C PRO A 204 -0.06 11.58 20.30
N THR A 205 -0.15 12.45 19.30
CA THR A 205 -0.35 12.02 17.90
C THR A 205 0.92 11.40 17.33
N ASP A 206 0.80 10.60 16.26
CA ASP A 206 1.97 10.09 15.53
C ASP A 206 2.86 11.26 15.05
N GLU A 207 2.23 12.31 14.52
CA GLU A 207 2.90 13.54 14.10
C GLU A 207 3.72 14.18 15.23
N PHE A 208 3.16 14.29 16.44
CA PHE A 208 3.87 14.88 17.58
C PHE A 208 5.12 14.06 17.93
N VAL A 209 4.99 12.73 18.01
CA VAL A 209 6.13 11.84 18.32
C VAL A 209 7.20 11.92 17.23
N LEU A 210 6.80 11.88 15.96
CA LEU A 210 7.72 11.95 14.81
C LEU A 210 8.47 13.29 14.78
N ASN A 211 7.80 14.41 15.08
CA ASN A 211 8.45 15.72 15.17
C ASN A 211 9.43 15.81 16.34
N GLU A 212 9.07 15.27 17.51
CA GLU A 212 9.99 15.21 18.66
C GLU A 212 11.22 14.35 18.38
N LEU A 213 11.06 13.24 17.67
CA LEU A 213 12.18 12.41 17.22
C LEU A 213 13.05 13.18 16.22
N LEU A 214 12.45 13.83 15.22
CA LEU A 214 13.17 14.62 14.22
C LEU A 214 14.00 15.74 14.86
N ASN A 215 13.44 16.45 15.84
CA ASN A 215 14.13 17.52 16.56
C ASN A 215 15.34 17.06 17.39
N ARG A 216 15.38 15.77 17.76
CA ARG A 216 16.47 15.17 18.53
C ARG A 216 17.50 14.46 17.65
N CYS A 217 17.11 14.07 16.44
CA CYS A 217 18.02 13.51 15.47
C CYS A 217 18.96 14.59 14.91
N PRO A 218 20.28 14.35 14.86
CA PRO A 218 21.19 15.27 14.20
C PRO A 218 20.81 15.41 12.73
N SER A 219 20.95 16.62 12.17
CA SER A 219 20.70 16.83 10.75
C SER A 219 21.57 15.87 9.93
N PRO A 220 20.99 15.17 8.93
CA PRO A 220 21.75 14.25 8.10
C PRO A 220 22.87 15.02 7.40
N ALA A 221 24.11 14.60 7.62
CA ALA A 221 25.27 15.08 6.89
C ALA A 221 25.22 14.49 5.48
N PHE A 222 24.37 15.01 4.61
CA PHE A 222 24.45 14.69 3.18
C PHE A 222 25.75 15.31 2.67
N ALA A 223 26.74 14.46 2.38
CA ALA A 223 28.03 14.90 1.88
C ALA A 223 27.80 15.71 0.60
N SER A 224 28.02 17.02 0.68
CA SER A 224 28.16 17.88 -0.49
C SER A 224 29.33 17.34 -1.32
N ARG A 225 29.02 16.60 -2.38
CA ARG A 225 29.97 16.24 -3.43
C ARG A 225 29.51 16.85 -4.73
#